data_AF-A0A421F280-F1
#
_entry.id   AF-A0A421F280-F1
#
_cell.length_a   1.000
_cell.length_b   1.000
_cell.length_c   1.000
_cell.angle_alpha   90.00
_cell.angle_beta   90.00
_cell.angle_gamma   90.00
#
_symmetry.space_group_name_H-M   'P 1'
#
loop_
_entity.id
_entity.type
_entity.pdbx_description
1 polymer ?
#
loop_
_entity_poly.entity_id
_entity_poly.type
_entity_poly.pdbx_seq_one_letter_code
_entity_poly.pdbx_strand_id
1 'polypeptide(L)'
;MADEKPQQSVVVVELDAAHRVNVPSKSPRSVHRRKLICAGPMLLPILALVLIGLVAVDVFMETKMISLTSIYSCDSTTTTTCVPKLLNPAKIKYHSGHRYYSALQAMDSLPSPVFRDELNDLCYKKMRNKKQYAYCLPISGRKDTPYCTAADRMDLLNVQSPKSICYASVLHMIVVEVYEELQASGNTPFLTFGSMLGAVRNGSMIPFTEDADQKDGNWDMEEFNSTNGSILPNDKVKPFSQVTINGIPFDTVRDPKYFLEKAYGPEYMTPKRREAE
;
A
#
# COMPACT_ATOMS: atom_id res chain seq x y z
N MET A 1 46.67 15.92 -44.16
CA MET A 1 47.89 16.23 -43.39
C MET A 1 47.65 15.65 -42.00
N ALA A 2 48.57 14.78 -41.58
CA ALA A 2 48.45 13.69 -40.60
C ALA A 2 47.56 13.94 -39.37
N ASP A 3 46.65 13.05 -38.99
CA ASP A 3 46.75 11.62 -38.59
C ASP A 3 46.94 11.40 -37.09
N GLU A 4 46.11 10.48 -36.61
CA GLU A 4 46.22 9.60 -35.45
C GLU A 4 46.51 10.18 -34.05
N LYS A 5 45.46 10.08 -33.22
CA LYS A 5 45.56 9.97 -31.77
C LYS A 5 45.60 8.48 -31.40
N PRO A 6 46.70 7.93 -30.86
CA PRO A 6 46.77 6.51 -30.53
C PRO A 6 46.39 6.18 -29.08
N GLN A 7 46.04 4.90 -28.96
CA GLN A 7 45.51 4.12 -27.86
C GLN A 7 46.50 3.79 -26.72
N GLN A 8 45.93 3.75 -25.50
CA GLN A 8 45.90 2.61 -24.57
C GLN A 8 47.18 2.00 -23.96
N SER A 9 47.02 1.68 -22.67
CA SER A 9 47.57 0.56 -21.89
C SER A 9 48.65 0.87 -20.84
N VAL A 10 48.36 0.30 -19.67
CA VAL A 10 49.06 0.33 -18.39
C VAL A 10 50.17 -0.71 -18.38
N VAL A 11 51.35 -0.37 -17.83
CA VAL A 11 52.24 -1.33 -17.15
C VAL A 11 52.89 -0.66 -15.93
N VAL A 12 52.80 -1.36 -14.80
CA VAL A 12 53.36 -1.13 -13.46
C VAL A 12 54.87 -1.31 -13.47
N VAL A 13 55.64 -0.57 -12.65
CA VAL A 13 56.73 -1.07 -11.77
C VAL A 13 57.16 0.03 -10.79
N GLU A 14 57.05 -0.31 -9.51
CA GLU A 14 57.58 0.36 -8.32
C GLU A 14 59.06 0.00 -8.10
N LEU A 15 59.89 0.91 -7.55
CA LEU A 15 60.83 0.59 -6.47
C LEU A 15 61.59 1.81 -5.90
N ASP A 16 61.58 1.87 -4.57
CA ASP A 16 62.67 2.21 -3.63
C ASP A 16 63.25 3.63 -3.54
N ALA A 17 63.16 4.21 -2.34
CA ALA A 17 64.25 4.11 -1.35
C ALA A 17 63.98 4.96 -0.09
N ALA A 18 64.14 4.35 1.10
CA ALA A 18 64.92 4.94 2.17
C ALA A 18 65.30 3.89 3.23
N HIS A 19 66.60 3.59 3.24
CA HIS A 19 67.36 2.77 4.17
C HIS A 19 67.54 3.43 5.55
N ARG A 20 67.64 2.60 6.61
CA ARG A 20 68.68 2.61 7.68
C ARG A 20 68.31 1.52 8.72
N VAL A 21 68.88 0.31 8.64
CA VAL A 21 70.17 -0.15 9.21
C VAL A 21 70.26 -0.03 10.74
N ASN A 22 70.18 -1.15 11.46
CA ASN A 22 71.35 -1.78 12.08
C ASN A 22 71.05 -3.17 12.69
N VAL A 23 71.99 -4.10 12.49
CA VAL A 23 72.08 -5.47 13.05
C VAL A 23 73.25 -5.45 14.04
N PRO A 24 73.28 -6.26 15.13
CA PRO A 24 74.07 -7.51 15.10
C PRO A 24 73.41 -8.65 15.91
N SER A 25 73.21 -9.84 15.32
CA SER A 25 74.13 -11.00 15.34
C SER A 25 74.39 -11.62 16.72
N LYS A 26 73.87 -12.84 16.93
CA LYS A 26 74.63 -14.05 17.35
C LYS A 26 73.79 -15.33 17.25
N SER A 27 74.48 -16.43 16.98
CA SER A 27 74.07 -17.70 16.35
C SER A 27 73.86 -18.86 17.37
N PRO A 28 73.85 -20.17 17.01
CA PRO A 28 72.65 -20.96 16.67
C PRO A 28 72.57 -22.32 17.43
N ARG A 29 71.66 -23.20 16.95
CA ARG A 29 71.46 -24.66 17.25
C ARG A 29 70.48 -24.94 18.38
N SER A 30 69.55 -25.90 18.28
CA SER A 30 69.69 -27.24 17.72
C SER A 30 68.34 -27.85 17.30
N VAL A 31 68.47 -28.95 16.57
CA VAL A 31 67.50 -29.73 15.81
C VAL A 31 66.60 -30.59 16.71
N HIS A 32 65.32 -30.72 16.37
CA HIS A 32 64.62 -32.01 16.53
C HIS A 32 63.66 -32.31 15.37
N ARG A 33 63.65 -33.59 15.00
CA ARG A 33 63.20 -34.17 13.74
C ARG A 33 61.93 -35.00 14.02
N ARG A 34 61.06 -35.08 13.00
CA ARG A 34 59.96 -36.04 12.77
C ARG A 34 58.63 -35.69 13.49
N LYS A 35 57.44 -35.89 12.91
CA LYS A 35 57.00 -36.87 11.90
C LYS A 35 55.95 -36.28 10.95
N LEU A 36 56.04 -36.69 9.68
CA LEU A 36 54.99 -36.60 8.67
C LEU A 36 53.89 -37.62 9.04
N ILE A 37 52.63 -37.21 9.13
CA ILE A 37 51.46 -38.10 9.23
C ILE A 37 50.53 -37.74 8.07
N CYS A 38 50.17 -38.77 7.31
CA CYS A 38 49.37 -38.73 6.09
C CYS A 38 48.01 -38.05 6.29
N ALA A 39 47.65 -37.14 5.38
CA ALA A 39 46.30 -36.64 5.24
C ALA A 39 45.41 -37.72 4.60
N GLY A 40 44.65 -38.44 5.42
CA GLY A 40 43.45 -39.17 4.99
C GLY A 40 42.23 -38.25 4.92
N PRO A 41 41.18 -38.57 4.16
CA PRO A 41 40.13 -37.62 3.78
C PRO A 41 39.20 -37.34 4.97
N MET A 42 39.50 -36.30 5.74
CA MET A 42 38.64 -35.77 6.82
C MET A 42 37.32 -35.16 6.30
N LEU A 43 37.11 -35.05 4.98
CA LEU A 43 35.90 -34.44 4.41
C LEU A 43 34.64 -35.29 4.59
N LEU A 44 34.75 -36.61 4.48
CA LEU A 44 33.61 -37.53 4.58
C LEU A 44 32.97 -37.56 5.98
N PRO A 45 33.72 -37.69 7.09
CA PRO A 45 33.12 -37.68 8.42
C PRO A 45 32.55 -36.30 8.78
N ILE A 46 33.16 -35.21 8.32
CA ILE A 46 32.66 -33.84 8.55
C ILE A 46 31.34 -33.62 7.81
N LEU A 47 31.25 -34.03 6.54
CA LEU A 47 30.03 -33.92 5.74
C LEU A 47 28.88 -34.73 6.37
N ALA A 48 29.17 -35.95 6.85
CA ALA A 48 28.19 -36.79 7.54
C ALA A 48 27.66 -36.11 8.82
N LEU A 49 28.54 -35.51 9.63
CA LEU A 49 28.14 -34.78 10.83
C LEU A 49 27.31 -33.53 10.51
N VAL A 50 27.62 -32.81 9.44
CA VAL A 50 26.82 -31.65 8.99
C VAL A 50 25.43 -32.10 8.53
N LEU A 51 25.33 -33.17 7.75
CA LEU A 51 24.05 -33.71 7.30
C LEU A 51 23.20 -34.23 8.46
N ILE A 52 23.81 -34.94 9.42
CA ILE A 52 23.13 -35.37 10.66
C ILE A 52 22.65 -34.16 11.46
N GLY A 53 23.47 -33.11 11.56
CA GLY A 53 23.12 -31.85 12.21
C GLY A 53 21.93 -31.16 11.53
N LEU A 54 21.92 -31.08 10.20
CA LEU A 54 20.81 -30.48 9.44
C LEU A 54 19.51 -31.27 9.63
N VAL A 55 19.55 -32.60 9.53
CA VAL A 55 18.38 -33.45 9.77
C VAL A 55 17.88 -33.32 11.21
N ALA A 56 18.77 -33.28 12.21
CA ALA A 56 18.39 -33.09 13.60
C ALA A 56 17.78 -31.71 13.87
N VAL A 57 18.28 -30.66 13.19
CA VAL A 57 17.71 -29.30 13.26
C VAL A 57 16.34 -29.26 12.61
N ASP A 58 16.16 -29.85 11.42
CA ASP A 58 14.86 -29.92 10.75
C ASP A 58 13.83 -30.70 11.59
N VAL A 59 14.22 -31.86 12.13
CA VAL A 59 13.37 -32.65 13.04
C VAL A 59 13.04 -31.84 14.30
N PHE A 60 13.99 -31.12 14.89
CA PHE A 60 13.74 -30.31 16.08
C PHE A 60 12.82 -29.10 15.79
N MET A 61 12.95 -28.48 14.62
CA MET A 61 12.09 -27.38 14.17
C MET A 61 10.66 -27.87 13.89
N GLU A 62 10.50 -29.03 13.24
CA GLU A 62 9.22 -29.71 13.01
C GLU A 62 8.57 -30.16 14.34
N THR A 63 9.36 -30.69 15.28
CA THR A 63 8.85 -31.15 16.59
C THR A 63 8.36 -29.99 17.45
N LYS A 64 8.99 -28.80 17.35
CA LYS A 64 8.50 -27.58 18.00
C LYS A 64 7.24 -27.01 17.37
N MET A 65 7.02 -27.23 16.07
CA MET A 65 5.74 -26.91 15.42
C MET A 65 4.62 -27.86 15.89
N ILE A 66 4.90 -29.15 16.04
CA ILE A 66 3.88 -30.16 16.39
C ILE A 66 3.52 -30.13 17.89
N SER A 67 4.47 -29.79 18.79
CA SER A 67 4.21 -29.70 20.23
C SER A 67 3.40 -28.46 20.66
N LEU A 68 3.16 -27.50 19.75
CA LEU A 68 2.26 -26.37 19.96
C LEU A 68 0.81 -26.63 19.47
N THR A 69 0.58 -27.77 18.80
CA THR A 69 -0.73 -28.17 18.27
C THR A 69 -1.42 -29.24 19.13
N SER A 70 -1.47 -29.00 20.44
CA SER A 70 -2.30 -29.81 21.35
C SER A 70 -3.18 -28.95 22.25
N ILE A 71 -3.88 -27.96 21.68
CA ILE A 71 -5.19 -27.46 22.16
C ILE A 71 -5.93 -26.78 20.99
N TYR A 72 -6.36 -27.54 19.97
CA TYR A 72 -7.52 -27.15 19.18
C TYR A 72 -8.46 -28.35 19.18
N SER A 73 -9.20 -28.51 20.28
CA SER A 73 -10.54 -29.05 20.16
C SER A 73 -11.27 -28.09 19.23
N CYS A 74 -11.48 -28.49 17.98
CA CYS A 74 -12.43 -27.84 17.10
C CYS A 74 -13.82 -28.09 17.69
N ASP A 75 -14.17 -27.30 18.70
CA ASP A 75 -15.56 -27.11 19.07
C ASP A 75 -16.19 -26.22 18.00
N SER A 76 -16.74 -26.89 17.00
CA SER A 76 -17.49 -26.29 15.90
C SER A 76 -18.85 -25.82 16.40
N THR A 77 -18.93 -24.78 17.22
CA THR A 77 -20.11 -23.89 17.39
C THR A 77 -19.80 -22.65 18.25
N THR A 78 -18.92 -21.76 17.80
CA THR A 78 -19.01 -20.35 18.23
C THR A 78 -18.89 -19.46 17.00
N THR A 79 -19.99 -18.80 16.63
CA THR A 79 -19.94 -17.66 15.71
C THR A 79 -19.08 -16.60 16.38
N THR A 80 -17.82 -16.49 15.96
CA THR A 80 -16.89 -15.52 16.55
C THR A 80 -17.32 -14.13 16.10
N THR A 81 -18.04 -13.44 16.97
CA THR A 81 -18.40 -12.03 16.76
C THR A 81 -17.32 -11.13 17.34
N CYS A 82 -17.04 -10.02 16.68
CA CYS A 82 -16.17 -8.98 17.23
C CYS A 82 -16.81 -7.60 17.14
N VAL A 83 -16.39 -6.71 18.03
CA VAL A 83 -16.79 -5.30 18.04
C VAL A 83 -15.54 -4.47 17.78
N PRO A 84 -15.49 -3.66 16.71
CA PRO A 84 -14.34 -2.82 16.44
C PRO A 84 -14.22 -1.72 17.50
N LYS A 85 -12.99 -1.27 17.75
CA LYS A 85 -12.74 -0.13 18.61
C LYS A 85 -13.32 1.13 17.94
N LEU A 86 -14.26 1.79 18.61
CA LEU A 86 -14.84 3.04 18.14
C LEU A 86 -14.03 4.25 18.59
N LEU A 87 -13.96 5.26 17.73
CA LEU A 87 -13.45 6.59 18.06
C LEU A 87 -14.61 7.46 18.55
N ASN A 88 -14.35 8.36 19.50
CA ASN A 88 -15.34 9.32 19.97
C ASN A 88 -15.25 10.59 19.10
N PRO A 89 -16.24 10.88 18.24
CA PRO A 89 -16.18 12.02 17.33
C PRO A 89 -16.07 13.37 18.04
N ALA A 90 -16.70 13.51 19.22
CA ALA A 90 -16.63 14.73 20.03
C ALA A 90 -15.22 15.06 20.55
N LYS A 91 -14.29 14.09 20.51
CA LYS A 91 -12.88 14.27 20.91
C LYS A 91 -11.92 14.40 19.73
N ILE A 92 -12.41 14.30 18.50
CA ILE A 92 -11.59 14.42 17.29
C ILE A 92 -11.48 15.90 16.92
N LYS A 93 -10.25 16.34 16.60
CA LYS A 93 -9.98 17.63 16.00
C LYS A 93 -9.97 17.47 14.48
N TYR A 94 -10.91 18.11 13.80
CA TYR A 94 -11.03 18.10 12.35
C TYR A 94 -10.26 19.24 11.70
N HIS A 95 -9.90 19.07 10.43
CA HIS A 95 -9.09 20.03 9.67
C HIS A 95 -9.91 21.11 8.97
N SER A 96 -11.19 20.85 8.68
CA SER A 96 -12.10 21.85 8.10
C SER A 96 -13.27 22.22 9.01
N GLY A 97 -13.84 23.42 8.77
CA GLY A 97 -15.02 23.94 9.46
C GLY A 97 -16.35 23.49 8.85
N HIS A 98 -16.36 22.42 8.05
CA HIS A 98 -17.57 21.97 7.38
C HIS A 98 -18.64 21.51 8.38
N ARG A 99 -19.91 21.89 8.16
CA ARG A 99 -21.03 21.61 9.09
C ARG A 99 -21.21 20.13 9.46
N TYR A 100 -20.74 19.22 8.60
CA TYR A 100 -20.70 17.79 8.85
C TYR A 100 -20.03 17.46 10.19
N TYR A 101 -18.89 18.10 10.48
CA TYR A 101 -18.11 17.81 11.68
C TYR A 101 -18.78 18.31 12.95
N SER A 102 -19.35 19.51 12.93
CA SER A 102 -20.12 20.03 14.07
C SER A 102 -21.35 19.16 14.36
N ALA A 103 -22.05 18.72 13.31
CA ALA A 103 -23.17 17.81 13.47
C ALA A 103 -22.72 16.43 14.00
N LEU A 104 -21.63 15.88 13.48
CA LEU A 104 -21.06 14.60 13.91
C LEU A 104 -20.59 14.63 15.37
N GLN A 105 -20.00 15.74 15.82
CA GLN A 105 -19.60 15.94 17.22
C GLN A 105 -20.80 16.05 18.18
N ALA A 106 -21.93 16.56 17.68
CA ALA A 106 -23.16 16.73 18.45
C ALA A 106 -24.08 15.49 18.45
N MET A 107 -23.76 14.45 17.66
CA MET A 107 -24.57 13.23 17.63
C MET A 107 -24.42 12.42 18.92
N ASP A 108 -25.52 11.81 19.34
CA ASP A 108 -25.53 10.82 20.40
C ASP A 108 -24.70 9.59 20.00
N SER A 109 -24.16 8.87 20.99
CA SER A 109 -23.40 7.66 20.74
C SER A 109 -24.27 6.59 20.07
N LEU A 110 -23.91 6.24 18.83
CA LEU A 110 -24.52 5.12 18.12
C LEU A 110 -24.09 3.77 18.74
N PRO A 111 -24.94 2.74 18.68
CA PRO A 111 -24.56 1.40 19.13
C PRO A 111 -23.38 0.86 18.31
N SER A 112 -22.46 0.16 18.98
CA SER A 112 -21.31 -0.39 18.30
C SER A 112 -21.69 -1.44 17.26
N PRO A 113 -21.11 -1.40 16.05
CA PRO A 113 -21.36 -2.43 15.05
C PRO A 113 -20.78 -3.76 15.54
N VAL A 114 -21.48 -4.85 15.22
CA VAL A 114 -21.04 -6.21 15.52
C VAL A 114 -20.68 -6.88 14.20
N PHE A 115 -19.41 -7.21 14.02
CA PHE A 115 -18.98 -7.99 12.86
C PHE A 115 -19.18 -9.47 13.14
N ARG A 116 -19.71 -10.17 12.14
CA ARG A 116 -20.06 -11.58 12.17
C ARG A 116 -19.43 -12.27 10.96
N ASP A 117 -19.32 -13.58 11.04
CA ASP A 117 -18.90 -14.44 9.94
C ASP A 117 -17.58 -13.95 9.31
N GLU A 118 -17.51 -13.86 7.98
CA GLU A 118 -16.31 -13.42 7.28
C GLU A 118 -15.88 -11.98 7.61
N LEU A 119 -16.76 -11.12 8.13
CA LEU A 119 -16.39 -9.76 8.54
C LEU A 119 -15.61 -9.74 9.85
N ASN A 120 -15.63 -10.83 10.63
CA ASN A 120 -14.79 -10.95 11.82
C ASN A 120 -13.28 -10.87 11.46
N ASP A 121 -12.90 -11.24 10.24
CA ASP A 121 -11.52 -11.09 9.74
C ASP A 121 -11.03 -9.63 9.83
N LEU A 122 -11.92 -8.65 9.72
CA LEU A 122 -11.58 -7.24 9.85
C LEU A 122 -11.10 -6.85 11.25
N CYS A 123 -11.37 -7.66 12.28
CA CYS A 123 -10.87 -7.42 13.63
C CYS A 123 -9.41 -7.88 13.83
N TYR A 124 -8.93 -8.82 13.03
CA TYR A 124 -7.59 -9.41 13.20
C TYR A 124 -6.56 -8.84 12.22
N LYS A 125 -5.48 -8.24 12.75
CA LYS A 125 -4.40 -7.64 11.94
C LYS A 125 -3.82 -8.60 10.90
N LYS A 126 -3.60 -9.87 11.26
CA LYS A 126 -3.07 -10.90 10.35
C LYS A 126 -4.00 -11.13 9.16
N MET A 127 -5.31 -11.19 9.41
CA MET A 127 -6.31 -11.44 8.36
C MET A 127 -6.46 -10.22 7.45
N ARG A 128 -6.53 -9.00 8.02
CA ARG A 128 -6.48 -7.74 7.25
C ARG A 128 -5.27 -7.69 6.31
N ASN A 129 -4.09 -8.01 6.82
CA ASN A 129 -2.86 -7.99 6.02
C ASN A 129 -2.84 -9.08 4.93
N LYS A 130 -3.42 -10.25 5.18
CA LYS A 130 -3.49 -11.34 4.21
C LYS A 130 -4.46 -11.01 3.07
N LYS A 131 -5.58 -10.37 3.38
CA LYS A 131 -6.67 -10.13 2.44
C LYS A 131 -6.51 -8.83 1.66
N GLN A 132 -5.77 -7.84 2.19
CA GLN A 132 -5.51 -6.56 1.51
C GLN A 132 -6.80 -5.96 0.91
N TYR A 133 -6.81 -5.66 -0.39
CA TYR A 133 -7.94 -5.11 -1.13
C TYR A 133 -9.01 -6.13 -1.50
N ALA A 134 -8.81 -7.43 -1.23
CA ALA A 134 -9.80 -8.46 -1.55
C ALA A 134 -11.05 -8.37 -0.65
N TYR A 135 -11.02 -7.61 0.44
CA TYR A 135 -12.23 -7.21 1.17
C TYR A 135 -12.75 -5.88 0.64
N CYS A 136 -13.96 -5.91 0.08
CA CYS A 136 -14.78 -4.71 0.02
C CYS A 136 -15.08 -4.27 1.46
N LEU A 137 -15.04 -2.96 1.73
CA LEU A 137 -15.59 -2.43 2.97
C LEU A 137 -17.06 -2.88 3.09
N PRO A 138 -17.56 -3.26 4.28
CA PRO A 138 -18.93 -3.71 4.46
C PRO A 138 -19.92 -2.52 4.39
N ILE A 139 -19.99 -1.91 3.22
CA ILE A 139 -20.84 -0.76 2.93
C ILE A 139 -22.17 -1.30 2.39
N SER A 140 -23.25 -0.96 3.09
CA SER A 140 -24.60 -1.21 2.62
C SER A 140 -25.25 0.12 2.23
N GLY A 141 -26.00 0.12 1.14
CA GLY A 141 -26.66 1.31 0.63
C GLY A 141 -27.24 1.06 -0.75
N ARG A 142 -28.20 1.90 -1.14
CA ARG A 142 -28.77 1.84 -2.47
C ARG A 142 -27.87 2.57 -3.49
N LYS A 143 -27.96 2.15 -4.75
CA LYS A 143 -27.14 2.66 -5.87
C LYS A 143 -28.00 3.27 -6.99
N ASP A 144 -29.32 3.25 -6.84
CA ASP A 144 -30.24 3.61 -7.90
C ASP A 144 -30.33 5.12 -8.13
N THR A 145 -30.55 5.46 -9.39
CA THR A 145 -30.80 6.82 -9.85
C THR A 145 -32.30 6.98 -10.16
N PRO A 146 -32.89 8.17 -9.95
CA PRO A 146 -32.23 9.43 -9.59
C PRO A 146 -31.96 9.61 -8.09
N TYR A 147 -32.40 8.69 -7.22
CA TYR A 147 -32.37 8.90 -5.77
C TYR A 147 -30.98 9.21 -5.21
N CYS A 148 -29.95 8.49 -5.64
CA CYS A 148 -28.58 8.70 -5.16
C CYS A 148 -27.76 9.71 -5.95
N THR A 149 -28.40 10.49 -6.83
CA THR A 149 -27.72 11.59 -7.51
C THR A 149 -27.31 12.65 -6.49
N ALA A 150 -26.06 13.11 -6.56
CA ALA A 150 -25.52 14.11 -5.63
C ALA A 150 -25.58 13.72 -4.13
N ALA A 151 -25.67 12.42 -3.84
CA ALA A 151 -25.56 11.91 -2.48
C ALA A 151 -24.24 12.36 -1.83
N ASP A 152 -24.29 12.74 -0.56
CA ASP A 152 -23.17 13.34 0.16
C ASP A 152 -23.06 12.81 1.60
N ARG A 153 -21.97 13.19 2.29
CA ARG A 153 -21.66 12.64 3.62
C ARG A 153 -22.66 13.07 4.70
N MET A 154 -23.39 14.16 4.50
CA MET A 154 -24.47 14.60 5.39
C MET A 154 -25.61 13.58 5.48
N ASP A 155 -25.85 12.80 4.41
CA ASP A 155 -26.86 11.74 4.41
C ASP A 155 -26.60 10.68 5.49
N LEU A 156 -25.33 10.51 5.89
CA LEU A 156 -24.90 9.56 6.92
C LEU A 156 -25.24 10.01 8.34
N LEU A 157 -25.60 11.29 8.53
CA LEU A 157 -25.95 11.83 9.84
C LEU A 157 -27.44 11.64 10.18
N ASN A 158 -28.28 11.31 9.18
CA ASN A 158 -29.71 11.14 9.36
C ASN A 158 -30.11 9.67 9.10
N VAL A 159 -29.74 8.79 10.03
CA VAL A 159 -29.96 7.34 9.92
C VAL A 159 -31.39 6.96 10.34
N GLN A 160 -32.39 7.44 9.60
CA GLN A 160 -33.79 7.02 9.81
C GLN A 160 -34.02 5.59 9.31
N SER A 161 -33.33 5.18 8.25
CA SER A 161 -33.38 3.82 7.73
C SER A 161 -32.11 3.47 6.93
N PRO A 162 -31.58 2.24 7.02
CA PRO A 162 -30.53 1.78 6.12
C PRO A 162 -30.91 1.87 4.63
N LYS A 163 -32.22 1.86 4.32
CA LYS A 163 -32.74 1.97 2.95
C LYS A 163 -32.68 3.39 2.37
N SER A 164 -32.45 4.41 3.20
CA SER A 164 -32.30 5.79 2.73
C SER A 164 -30.86 6.18 2.43
N ILE A 165 -29.88 5.36 2.85
CA ILE A 165 -28.45 5.65 2.66
C ILE A 165 -28.01 5.24 1.26
N CYS A 166 -27.35 6.17 0.58
CA CYS A 166 -26.73 5.93 -0.71
C CYS A 166 -25.30 5.43 -0.53
N TYR A 167 -24.91 4.49 -1.38
CA TYR A 167 -23.52 4.00 -1.42
C TYR A 167 -22.53 5.16 -1.66
N ALA A 168 -22.90 6.08 -2.56
CA ALA A 168 -22.15 7.30 -2.85
C ALA A 168 -21.95 8.25 -1.65
N SER A 169 -22.85 8.27 -0.65
CA SER A 169 -22.68 9.08 0.56
C SER A 169 -21.46 8.62 1.38
N VAL A 170 -21.25 7.30 1.47
CA VAL A 170 -20.11 6.69 2.16
C VAL A 170 -18.81 6.94 1.41
N LEU A 171 -18.83 6.81 0.07
CA LEU A 171 -17.66 7.11 -0.74
C LEU A 171 -17.29 8.60 -0.68
N HIS A 172 -18.28 9.49 -0.71
CA HIS A 172 -18.05 10.93 -0.55
C HIS A 172 -17.42 11.24 0.81
N MET A 173 -17.87 10.58 1.89
CA MET A 173 -17.20 10.68 3.19
C MET A 173 -15.74 10.22 3.09
N ILE A 174 -15.46 9.01 2.58
CA ILE A 174 -14.10 8.47 2.48
C ILE A 174 -13.17 9.39 1.68
N VAL A 175 -13.64 9.93 0.55
CA VAL A 175 -12.87 10.88 -0.26
C VAL A 175 -12.53 12.12 0.54
N VAL A 176 -13.51 12.78 1.15
CA VAL A 176 -13.25 14.04 1.86
C VAL A 176 -12.37 13.81 3.09
N GLU A 177 -12.66 12.80 3.92
CA GLU A 177 -11.90 12.56 5.15
C GLU A 177 -10.43 12.22 4.85
N VAL A 178 -10.16 11.33 3.89
CA VAL A 178 -8.79 10.96 3.54
C VAL A 178 -8.06 12.11 2.86
N TYR A 179 -8.75 12.87 2.01
CA TYR A 179 -8.16 14.03 1.33
C TYR A 179 -7.70 15.09 2.33
N GLU A 180 -8.55 15.47 3.30
CA GLU A 180 -8.20 16.44 4.34
C GLU A 180 -7.01 15.96 5.20
N GLU A 181 -6.98 14.68 5.59
CA GLU A 181 -5.88 14.11 6.38
C GLU A 181 -4.56 14.04 5.60
N LEU A 182 -4.62 13.73 4.30
CA LEU A 182 -3.44 13.74 3.42
C LEU A 182 -2.86 15.16 3.32
N GLN A 183 -3.71 16.16 3.11
CA GLN A 183 -3.29 17.57 3.12
C GLN A 183 -2.68 17.98 4.45
N ALA A 184 -3.32 17.62 5.57
CA ALA A 184 -2.82 17.92 6.92
C ALA A 184 -1.46 17.27 7.21
N SER A 185 -1.18 16.14 6.57
CA SER A 185 0.10 15.42 6.67
C SER A 185 1.19 15.97 5.72
N GLY A 186 0.92 17.07 5.01
CA GLY A 186 1.86 17.72 4.08
C GLY A 186 1.92 17.08 2.69
N ASN A 187 0.98 16.19 2.37
CA ASN A 187 0.86 15.61 1.03
C ASN A 187 0.10 16.55 0.08
N THR A 188 0.09 16.22 -1.21
CA THR A 188 -0.61 16.99 -2.24
C THR A 188 -1.63 16.09 -2.94
N PRO A 189 -2.71 15.70 -2.23
CA PRO A 189 -3.65 14.75 -2.78
C PRO A 189 -4.42 15.35 -3.94
N PHE A 190 -4.79 14.50 -4.90
CA PHE A 190 -5.61 14.90 -6.04
C PHE A 190 -6.51 13.75 -6.52
N LEU A 191 -7.64 14.11 -7.13
CA LEU A 191 -8.62 13.16 -7.65
C LEU A 191 -8.21 12.64 -9.02
N THR A 192 -8.50 11.36 -9.25
CA THR A 192 -8.23 10.67 -10.52
C THR A 192 -9.42 9.78 -10.91
N PHE A 193 -9.32 9.19 -12.11
CA PHE A 193 -10.17 8.10 -12.58
C PHE A 193 -11.68 8.28 -12.31
N GLY A 194 -12.33 7.33 -11.65
CA GLY A 194 -13.79 7.29 -11.48
C GLY A 194 -14.31 8.43 -10.60
N SER A 195 -13.53 8.84 -9.60
CA SER A 195 -13.88 9.97 -8.72
C SER A 195 -13.82 11.30 -9.47
N MET A 196 -12.76 11.52 -10.26
CA MET A 196 -12.65 12.67 -11.15
C MET A 196 -13.74 12.64 -12.23
N LEU A 197 -14.07 11.47 -12.78
CA LEU A 197 -15.15 11.32 -13.75
C LEU A 197 -16.49 11.79 -13.20
N GLY A 198 -16.83 11.39 -11.96
CA GLY A 198 -18.03 11.85 -11.28
C GLY A 198 -18.07 13.38 -11.12
N ALA A 199 -16.95 13.96 -10.67
CA ALA A 199 -16.79 15.40 -10.52
C ALA A 199 -16.99 16.15 -11.85
N VAL A 200 -16.37 15.67 -12.94
CA VAL A 200 -16.44 16.31 -14.26
C VAL A 200 -17.83 16.18 -14.89
N ARG A 201 -18.52 15.06 -14.66
CA ARG A 201 -19.83 14.81 -15.28
C ARG A 201 -20.95 15.57 -14.61
N ASN A 202 -21.13 15.33 -13.30
CA ASN A 202 -22.28 15.81 -12.55
C ASN A 202 -21.90 16.55 -11.27
N GLY A 203 -20.59 16.75 -11.02
CA GLY A 203 -20.13 17.36 -9.78
C GLY A 203 -20.44 16.51 -8.54
N SER A 204 -20.52 15.18 -8.66
CA SER A 204 -20.88 14.27 -7.57
C SER A 204 -20.14 12.94 -7.67
N MET A 205 -20.18 12.12 -6.62
CA MET A 205 -19.80 10.71 -6.73
C MET A 205 -20.72 10.00 -7.74
N ILE A 206 -20.18 9.02 -8.47
CA ILE A 206 -20.98 8.17 -9.36
C ILE A 206 -21.79 7.19 -8.48
N PRO A 207 -23.14 7.20 -8.51
CA PRO A 207 -23.96 6.49 -7.53
C PRO A 207 -23.73 4.98 -7.41
N PHE A 208 -23.29 4.35 -8.50
CA PHE A 208 -23.11 2.92 -8.60
C PHE A 208 -21.64 2.47 -8.54
N THR A 209 -20.68 3.40 -8.38
CA THR A 209 -19.26 3.04 -8.19
C THR A 209 -19.03 2.39 -6.83
N GLU A 210 -18.00 1.56 -6.71
CA GLU A 210 -17.76 0.75 -5.52
C GLU A 210 -16.59 1.27 -4.68
N ASP A 211 -15.79 2.11 -5.28
CA ASP A 211 -14.51 2.62 -4.82
C ASP A 211 -14.41 4.15 -5.00
N ALA A 212 -13.31 4.69 -4.48
CA ALA A 212 -12.95 6.08 -4.66
C ALA A 212 -11.46 6.18 -4.99
N ASP A 213 -11.17 7.00 -6.00
CA ASP A 213 -9.85 7.13 -6.60
C ASP A 213 -9.23 8.46 -6.21
N GLN A 214 -8.21 8.38 -5.36
CA GLN A 214 -7.38 9.52 -5.02
C GLN A 214 -5.93 9.10 -4.92
N LYS A 215 -5.06 10.08 -5.06
CA LYS A 215 -3.62 9.90 -5.20
C LYS A 215 -2.96 10.93 -4.27
N ASP A 216 -1.93 10.56 -3.51
CA ASP A 216 -1.38 11.37 -2.40
C ASP A 216 -0.40 12.48 -2.82
N GLY A 217 0.22 12.36 -3.99
CA GLY A 217 1.11 13.36 -4.57
C GLY A 217 2.51 12.81 -4.87
N ASN A 218 2.84 11.64 -4.33
CA ASN A 218 4.10 10.96 -4.59
C ASN A 218 3.97 10.06 -5.83
N TRP A 219 3.90 10.69 -7.02
CA TRP A 219 3.68 9.98 -8.29
C TRP A 219 4.80 10.25 -9.28
N ASP A 220 5.23 9.17 -9.93
CA ASP A 220 6.02 9.23 -11.15
C ASP A 220 5.11 9.37 -12.37
N MET A 221 5.57 10.10 -13.39
CA MET A 221 4.79 10.30 -14.63
C MET A 221 4.50 8.98 -15.37
N GLU A 222 5.27 7.93 -15.08
CA GLU A 222 5.11 6.58 -15.62
C GLU A 222 3.79 5.91 -15.19
N GLU A 223 3.19 6.36 -14.09
CA GLU A 223 1.90 5.83 -13.64
C GLU A 223 0.72 6.36 -14.47
N PHE A 224 0.91 7.50 -15.14
CA PHE A 224 -0.05 8.05 -16.08
C PHE A 224 0.22 7.56 -17.50
N ASN A 225 0.18 6.23 -17.66
CA ASN A 225 0.10 5.64 -18.98
C ASN A 225 -1.34 5.74 -19.48
N SER A 226 -1.49 6.34 -20.66
CA SER A 226 -2.72 6.22 -21.45
C SER A 226 -3.05 4.74 -21.67
N THR A 227 -4.30 4.42 -22.05
CA THR A 227 -4.72 3.07 -22.45
C THR A 227 -3.82 2.42 -23.51
N ASN A 228 -3.06 3.23 -24.25
CA ASN A 228 -2.08 2.78 -25.26
C ASN A 228 -0.63 2.68 -24.75
N GLY A 229 -0.38 2.79 -23.44
CA GLY A 229 0.96 2.73 -22.84
C GLY A 229 1.82 3.99 -23.02
N SER A 230 1.26 5.08 -23.57
CA SER A 230 1.98 6.35 -23.74
C SER A 230 1.88 7.23 -22.50
N ILE A 231 3.01 7.73 -22.01
CA ILE A 231 3.10 8.71 -20.92
C ILE A 231 2.31 9.97 -21.31
N LEU A 232 1.48 10.48 -20.39
CA LEU A 232 0.72 11.71 -20.62
C LEU A 232 1.65 12.94 -20.71
N PRO A 233 1.36 13.93 -21.58
CA PRO A 233 2.13 15.16 -21.66
C PRO A 233 2.14 15.92 -20.32
N ASN A 234 3.31 16.37 -19.87
CA ASN A 234 3.45 17.04 -18.56
C ASN A 234 2.56 18.29 -18.46
N ASP A 235 2.40 19.03 -19.55
CA ASP A 235 1.54 20.22 -19.62
C ASP A 235 0.04 19.90 -19.51
N LYS A 236 -0.36 18.63 -19.60
CA LYS A 236 -1.73 18.15 -19.33
C LYS A 236 -1.93 17.66 -17.90
N VAL A 237 -0.83 17.39 -17.19
CA VAL A 237 -0.83 16.93 -15.80
C VAL A 237 -0.61 18.09 -14.84
N LYS A 238 0.38 18.95 -15.12
CA LYS A 238 0.79 20.07 -14.27
C LYS A 238 0.66 21.43 -14.98
N PRO A 239 0.40 22.53 -14.24
CA PRO A 239 0.08 22.56 -12.81
C PRO A 239 -1.28 21.92 -12.53
N PHE A 240 -1.51 21.48 -11.29
CA PHE A 240 -2.81 20.94 -10.92
C PHE A 240 -3.92 21.98 -11.11
N SER A 241 -5.11 21.49 -11.43
CA SER A 241 -6.36 22.27 -11.50
C SER A 241 -7.34 21.79 -10.43
N GLN A 242 -8.54 22.34 -10.36
CA GLN A 242 -9.55 21.94 -9.39
C GLN A 242 -10.85 21.50 -10.04
N VAL A 243 -11.48 20.48 -9.44
CA VAL A 243 -12.85 20.04 -9.72
C VAL A 243 -13.63 20.01 -8.41
N THR A 244 -14.96 19.94 -8.48
CA THR A 244 -15.80 19.89 -7.28
C THR A 244 -16.63 18.63 -7.22
N ILE A 245 -16.74 18.04 -6.03
CA ILE A 245 -17.74 17.01 -5.71
C ILE A 245 -18.64 17.59 -4.61
N ASN A 246 -19.94 17.71 -4.90
CA ASN A 246 -20.96 18.29 -4.02
C ASN A 246 -20.55 19.67 -3.46
N GLY A 247 -19.87 20.48 -4.27
CA GLY A 247 -19.39 21.82 -3.90
C GLY A 247 -18.07 21.85 -3.12
N ILE A 248 -17.49 20.70 -2.76
CA ILE A 248 -16.17 20.62 -2.12
C ILE A 248 -15.09 20.59 -3.21
N PRO A 249 -14.10 21.50 -3.18
CA PRO A 249 -13.03 21.53 -4.18
C PRO A 249 -11.97 20.46 -3.89
N PHE A 250 -11.46 19.86 -4.96
CA PHE A 250 -10.35 18.93 -4.93
C PHE A 250 -9.38 19.24 -6.05
N ASP A 251 -8.08 19.17 -5.74
CA ASP A 251 -7.05 19.23 -6.77
C ASP A 251 -7.15 18.02 -7.71
N THR A 252 -6.76 18.22 -8.96
CA THR A 252 -6.68 17.19 -10.01
C THR A 252 -5.65 17.61 -11.07
N VAL A 253 -5.46 16.78 -12.09
CA VAL A 253 -4.59 17.08 -13.23
C VAL A 253 -5.01 18.38 -13.94
N ARG A 254 -4.10 19.02 -14.65
CA ARG A 254 -4.38 20.31 -15.33
C ARG A 254 -5.57 20.24 -16.29
N ASP A 255 -5.66 19.16 -17.06
CA ASP A 255 -6.70 18.95 -18.07
C ASP A 255 -7.46 17.64 -17.78
N PRO A 256 -8.43 17.67 -16.85
CA PRO A 256 -9.12 16.45 -16.41
C PRO A 256 -9.95 15.84 -17.53
N LYS A 257 -10.45 16.64 -18.48
CA LYS A 257 -11.21 16.15 -19.63
C LYS A 257 -10.33 15.37 -20.59
N TYR A 258 -9.16 15.92 -20.93
CA TYR A 258 -8.17 15.21 -21.74
C TYR A 258 -7.75 13.89 -21.08
N PHE A 259 -7.51 13.92 -19.76
CA PHE A 259 -7.15 12.73 -19.01
C PHE A 259 -8.24 11.65 -19.11
N LEU A 260 -9.49 12.01 -18.83
CA LEU A 260 -10.61 11.06 -18.88
C LEU A 260 -10.84 10.51 -20.29
N GLU A 261 -10.66 11.33 -21.32
CA GLU A 261 -10.72 10.88 -22.71
C GLU A 261 -9.62 9.86 -23.04
N LYS A 262 -8.40 10.06 -22.54
CA LYS A 262 -7.31 9.08 -22.72
C LYS A 262 -7.50 7.82 -21.89
N ALA A 263 -8.09 7.92 -20.71
CA ALA A 263 -8.34 6.78 -19.83
C ALA A 263 -9.53 5.92 -20.30
N TYR A 264 -10.63 6.55 -20.73
CA TYR A 264 -11.92 5.87 -20.98
C TYR A 264 -12.43 5.99 -22.43
N GLY A 265 -11.74 6.74 -23.29
CA GLY A 265 -12.13 6.99 -24.68
C GLY A 265 -13.04 8.22 -24.86
N PRO A 266 -13.35 8.60 -26.11
CA PRO A 266 -14.09 9.83 -26.43
C PRO A 266 -15.53 9.85 -25.90
N GLU A 267 -16.11 8.70 -25.58
CA GLU A 267 -17.47 8.58 -25.06
C GLU A 267 -17.55 8.56 -23.53
N TYR A 268 -16.47 8.91 -22.81
CA TYR A 268 -16.39 8.79 -21.35
C TYR A 268 -17.51 9.52 -20.58
N MET A 269 -18.09 10.57 -21.19
CA MET A 269 -19.21 11.33 -20.62
C MET A 269 -20.56 10.59 -20.70
N THR A 270 -20.67 9.57 -21.55
CA THR A 270 -21.89 8.78 -21.73
C THR A 270 -21.85 7.58 -20.79
N PRO A 271 -22.83 7.41 -19.87
CA PRO A 271 -22.82 6.28 -18.96
C PRO A 271 -23.08 5.00 -19.77
N LYS A 272 -22.13 4.07 -19.73
CA LYS A 272 -22.30 2.73 -20.31
C LYS A 272 -22.91 1.83 -19.25
N ARG A 273 -23.91 1.04 -19.64
CA ARG A 273 -24.47 0.01 -18.76
C ARG A 273 -23.38 -1.03 -18.53
N ARG A 274 -23.03 -1.30 -17.26
CA ARG A 274 -22.19 -2.45 -16.95
C ARG A 274 -22.99 -3.72 -17.24
N GLU A 275 -22.37 -4.67 -17.92
CA GLU A 275 -22.95 -6.00 -18.05
C GLU A 275 -23.15 -6.57 -16.64
N ALA A 276 -24.24 -7.31 -16.44
CA ALA A 276 -24.45 -7.96 -15.15
C ALA A 276 -23.43 -9.10 -15.04
N GLU A 277 -22.59 -9.05 -14.01
CA GLU A 277 -21.79 -10.20 -13.57
C GLU A 277 -22.70 -11.29 -12.96
#